data_AF-A0A5N9F436-F1
#
_entry.id   AF-A0A5N9F436-F1
#
_cell.length_a   1.000
_cell.length_b   1.000
_cell.length_c   1.000
_cell.angle_alpha   90.00
_cell.angle_beta   90.00
_cell.angle_gamma   90.00
#
_symmetry.space_group_name_H-M   'P 1'
#
loop_
_entity.id
_entity.type
_entity.pdbx_description
1 polymer ?
#
loop_
_entity_poly.entity_id
_entity_poly.type
_entity_poly.pdbx_seq_one_letter_code
_entity_poly.pdbx_strand_id
1 'polypeptide(L)'
;MAQEENLNGLPKEKLTAVLESFRDPEVFNAVTGPWKSRVVWQGGMRAKAYMRNHVAEMDEPGDLTATDVAASAHEQLLSAMGSCITVGYIVNATKRGVRVHDLEIAVDGYFDNIRKWAGVEEEGNPGYGRISAKAFVRADADEETLRDIFRLAVEGSPVTQTVQHANEVATELEIIG
;
A
#
# COMPACT_ATOMS: atom_id res chain seq x y z
N MET A 1 -7.95 -37.76 1.04
CA MET A 1 -8.07 -36.31 1.24
C MET A 1 -7.36 -35.65 0.08
N ALA A 2 -8.05 -34.88 -0.76
CA ALA A 2 -7.40 -34.16 -1.85
C ALA A 2 -6.40 -33.17 -1.24
N GLN A 3 -5.18 -33.13 -1.77
CA GLN A 3 -4.16 -32.19 -1.34
C GLN A 3 -4.62 -30.79 -1.78
N GLU A 4 -4.78 -29.85 -0.83
CA GLU A 4 -5.23 -28.47 -1.12
C GLU A 4 -4.27 -27.83 -2.13
N GLU A 5 -4.80 -27.28 -3.23
CA GLU A 5 -3.99 -26.75 -4.32
C GLU A 5 -3.31 -25.46 -3.83
N ASN A 6 -2.01 -25.54 -3.53
CA ASN A 6 -1.21 -24.38 -3.18
C ASN A 6 -0.61 -23.76 -4.45
N LEU A 7 -1.01 -22.51 -4.73
CA LEU A 7 -0.55 -21.74 -5.88
C LEU A 7 -0.13 -20.35 -5.41
N ASN A 8 1.05 -19.89 -5.84
CA ASN A 8 1.65 -18.61 -5.44
C ASN A 8 1.77 -18.43 -3.91
N GLY A 9 1.94 -19.53 -3.16
CA GLY A 9 2.00 -19.53 -1.70
C GLY A 9 0.64 -19.43 -1.00
N LEU A 10 -0.46 -19.51 -1.75
CA LEU A 10 -1.82 -19.42 -1.24
C LEU A 10 -2.60 -20.74 -1.44
N PRO A 11 -3.34 -21.21 -0.42
CA PRO A 11 -4.33 -22.27 -0.58
C PRO A 11 -5.52 -21.73 -1.39
N LYS A 12 -5.67 -22.19 -2.63
CA LYS A 12 -6.59 -21.59 -3.61
C LYS A 12 -8.05 -21.70 -3.21
N GLU A 13 -8.48 -22.86 -2.71
CA GLU A 13 -9.84 -23.10 -2.26
C GLU A 13 -10.18 -22.22 -1.05
N LYS A 14 -9.28 -22.16 -0.07
CA LYS A 14 -9.45 -21.30 1.11
C LYS A 14 -9.46 -19.82 0.77
N LEU A 15 -8.58 -19.36 -0.14
CA LEU A 15 -8.60 -17.97 -0.64
C LEU A 15 -9.97 -17.64 -1.24
N THR A 16 -10.49 -18.52 -2.09
CA THR A 16 -11.81 -18.35 -2.72
C THR A 16 -12.90 -18.26 -1.65
N ALA A 17 -12.91 -19.18 -0.68
CA ALA A 17 -13.87 -19.16 0.42
C ALA A 17 -13.81 -17.86 1.25
N VAL A 18 -12.60 -17.35 1.54
CA VAL A 18 -12.42 -16.08 2.26
C VAL A 18 -13.02 -14.91 1.46
N LEU A 19 -12.71 -14.80 0.17
CA LEU A 19 -13.25 -13.71 -0.67
C LEU A 19 -14.77 -13.78 -0.80
N GLU A 20 -15.34 -14.97 -0.95
CA GLU A 20 -16.80 -15.16 -1.02
C GLU A 20 -17.49 -14.81 0.30
N SER A 21 -16.81 -15.01 1.44
CA SER A 21 -17.33 -14.66 2.76
C SER A 21 -17.55 -13.15 2.94
N PHE A 22 -16.95 -12.28 2.11
CA PHE A 22 -17.17 -10.84 2.17
C PHE A 22 -18.59 -10.42 1.77
N ARG A 23 -19.40 -11.34 1.22
CA ARG A 23 -20.84 -11.11 1.01
C ARG A 23 -21.65 -11.16 2.30
N ASP A 24 -21.09 -11.76 3.35
CA ASP A 24 -21.68 -11.73 4.68
C ASP A 24 -21.48 -10.33 5.30
N PRO A 25 -22.55 -9.65 5.77
CA PRO A 25 -22.45 -8.30 6.32
C PRO A 25 -21.53 -8.18 7.55
N GLU A 26 -21.45 -9.21 8.40
CA GLU A 26 -20.59 -9.18 9.59
C GLU A 26 -19.12 -9.24 9.18
N VAL A 27 -18.78 -10.15 8.27
CA VAL A 27 -17.43 -10.26 7.72
C VAL A 27 -17.05 -8.99 6.98
N PHE A 28 -17.95 -8.47 6.14
CA PHE A 28 -17.75 -7.22 5.40
C PHE A 28 -17.43 -6.05 6.33
N ASN A 29 -18.21 -5.87 7.40
CA ASN A 29 -17.97 -4.82 8.37
C ASN A 29 -16.61 -4.97 9.05
N ALA A 30 -16.23 -6.21 9.42
CA ALA A 30 -14.95 -6.48 10.06
C ALA A 30 -13.74 -6.15 9.16
N VAL A 31 -13.83 -6.39 7.84
CA VAL A 31 -12.74 -6.07 6.89
C VAL A 31 -12.75 -4.62 6.41
N THR A 32 -13.88 -3.92 6.58
CA THR A 32 -14.00 -2.48 6.27
C THR A 32 -13.22 -1.63 7.27
N GLY A 33 -13.22 -2.00 8.56
CA GLY A 33 -12.44 -1.33 9.58
C GLY A 33 -13.16 -1.29 10.94
N PRO A 34 -12.68 -0.44 11.88
CA PRO A 34 -11.59 0.51 11.71
C PRO A 34 -10.21 -0.16 11.65
N TRP A 35 -9.43 0.20 10.64
CA TRP A 35 -7.98 -0.05 10.60
C TRP A 35 -7.24 1.11 11.27
N LYS A 36 -6.34 0.81 12.21
CA LYS A 36 -5.72 1.82 13.07
C LYS A 36 -4.19 1.73 13.05
N SER A 37 -3.55 2.89 13.06
CA SER A 37 -2.13 3.06 13.34
C SER A 37 -1.97 4.15 14.40
N ARG A 38 -1.03 3.96 15.34
CA ARG A 38 -0.62 4.98 16.30
C ARG A 38 0.83 5.32 16.07
N VAL A 39 1.15 6.59 15.89
CA VAL A 39 2.51 7.07 15.60
C VAL A 39 3.02 7.90 16.78
N VAL A 40 4.24 7.61 17.22
CA VAL A 40 4.87 8.29 18.37
C VAL A 40 6.20 8.89 17.93
N TRP A 41 6.40 10.17 18.26
CA TRP A 41 7.65 10.88 18.02
C TRP A 41 8.84 10.23 18.77
N GLN A 42 9.99 10.13 18.11
CA GLN A 42 11.21 9.50 18.64
C GLN A 42 12.40 10.48 18.80
N GLY A 43 12.13 11.79 18.75
CA GLY A 43 13.17 12.81 18.68
C GLY A 43 13.64 13.09 17.25
N GLY A 44 14.00 14.34 16.96
CA GLY A 44 14.37 14.76 15.60
C GLY A 44 13.23 14.57 14.60
N MET A 45 13.57 14.18 13.37
CA MET A 45 12.60 13.85 12.30
C MET A 45 12.13 12.38 12.32
N ARG A 46 12.32 11.68 13.46
CA ARG A 46 12.00 10.26 13.57
C ARG A 46 10.64 10.01 14.19
N ALA A 47 9.97 8.98 13.68
CA ALA A 47 8.70 8.50 14.19
C ALA A 47 8.64 6.97 14.24
N LYS A 48 7.81 6.45 15.15
CA LYS A 48 7.55 5.01 15.28
C LYS A 48 6.05 4.74 15.24
N ALA A 49 5.63 4.01 14.23
CA ALA A 49 4.24 3.61 14.01
C ALA A 49 3.96 2.21 14.54
N TYR A 50 2.81 2.05 15.18
CA TYR A 50 2.31 0.79 15.74
C TYR A 50 1.00 0.41 15.06
N MET A 51 0.95 -0.77 14.44
CA MET A 51 -0.22 -1.30 13.74
C MET A 51 -0.42 -2.78 14.09
N ARG A 52 -1.45 -3.08 14.88
CA ARG A 52 -1.63 -4.41 15.50
C ARG A 52 -0.35 -4.81 16.26
N ASN A 53 0.26 -5.94 15.90
CA ASN A 53 1.51 -6.42 16.50
C ASN A 53 2.75 -6.06 15.65
N HIS A 54 2.61 -5.15 14.69
CA HIS A 54 3.69 -4.70 13.81
C HIS A 54 4.13 -3.29 14.13
N VAL A 55 5.38 -3.00 13.78
CA VAL A 55 6.06 -1.72 14.02
C VAL A 55 6.73 -1.29 12.73
N ALA A 56 6.64 0.00 12.41
CA ALA A 56 7.41 0.64 11.36
C ALA A 56 8.12 1.88 11.93
N GLU A 57 9.35 2.10 11.51
CA GLU A 57 10.13 3.28 11.87
C GLU A 57 10.21 4.18 10.63
N MET A 58 10.18 5.49 10.85
CA MET A 58 10.31 6.51 9.81
C MET A 58 11.38 7.52 10.21
N ASP A 59 12.11 8.02 9.23
CA ASP A 59 13.04 9.15 9.34
C ASP A 59 12.96 9.99 8.07
N GLU A 60 13.89 10.90 7.83
CA GLU A 60 14.02 11.64 6.57
C GLU A 60 15.43 11.46 5.98
N PRO A 61 15.63 11.73 4.67
CA PRO A 61 16.94 11.70 4.04
C PRO A 61 17.97 12.59 4.78
N GLY A 62 19.21 12.13 4.88
CA GLY A 62 20.23 12.76 5.74
C GLY A 62 20.52 14.24 5.42
N ASP A 63 20.37 14.64 4.15
CA ASP A 63 20.55 16.03 3.71
C ASP A 63 19.52 17.00 4.32
N LEU A 64 18.41 16.50 4.90
CA LEU A 64 17.40 17.28 5.61
C LEU A 64 17.70 17.43 7.10
N THR A 65 18.97 17.32 7.52
CA THR A 65 19.42 17.30 8.93
C THR A 65 18.90 16.11 9.75
N ALA A 66 18.35 15.12 9.06
CA ALA A 66 17.85 13.88 9.63
C ALA A 66 18.95 12.82 9.74
N THR A 67 18.61 11.66 10.31
CA THR A 67 19.61 10.61 10.56
C THR A 67 19.65 9.53 9.48
N ASP A 68 18.69 9.53 8.56
CA ASP A 68 18.53 8.55 7.49
C ASP A 68 18.59 7.09 7.97
N VAL A 69 18.04 6.81 9.17
CA VAL A 69 18.07 5.46 9.77
C VAL A 69 16.87 4.60 9.33
N ALA A 70 15.87 5.21 8.71
CA ALA A 70 14.67 4.55 8.19
C ALA A 70 14.10 5.37 7.01
N ALA A 71 13.40 4.68 6.09
CA ALA A 71 12.75 5.33 4.95
C ALA A 71 11.71 6.36 5.40
N SER A 72 11.51 7.40 4.58
CA SER A 72 10.58 8.46 4.90
C SER A 72 9.12 8.03 4.82
N ALA A 73 8.24 8.80 5.46
CA ALA A 73 6.81 8.50 5.43
C ALA A 73 6.25 8.53 3.99
N HIS A 74 6.78 9.40 3.13
CA HIS A 74 6.33 9.52 1.75
C HIS A 74 6.87 8.38 0.86
N GLU A 75 8.05 7.83 1.14
CA GLU A 75 8.57 6.60 0.51
C GLU A 75 7.79 5.37 0.98
N GLN A 76 7.44 5.33 2.26
CA GLN A 76 6.59 4.27 2.80
C GLN A 76 5.19 4.29 2.23
N LEU A 77 4.63 5.47 1.89
CA LEU A 77 3.36 5.56 1.17
C LEU A 77 3.45 4.91 -0.22
N LEU A 78 4.51 5.19 -1.00
CA LEU A 78 4.74 4.56 -2.31
C LEU A 78 4.94 3.05 -2.16
N SER A 79 5.69 2.63 -1.14
CA SER A 79 5.91 1.21 -0.81
C SER A 79 4.62 0.49 -0.42
N ALA A 80 3.74 1.15 0.35
CA ALA A 80 2.44 0.62 0.72
C ALA A 80 1.52 0.47 -0.50
N MET A 81 1.55 1.44 -1.43
CA MET A 81 0.83 1.36 -2.70
C MET A 81 1.33 0.17 -3.54
N GLY A 82 2.64 0.04 -3.74
CA GLY A 82 3.23 -1.09 -4.48
C GLY A 82 2.94 -2.45 -3.84
N SER A 83 2.96 -2.51 -2.51
CA SER A 83 2.61 -3.71 -1.74
C SER A 83 1.15 -4.10 -1.93
N CYS A 84 0.23 -3.13 -1.93
CA CYS A 84 -1.19 -3.40 -2.13
C CYS A 84 -1.50 -3.90 -3.55
N ILE A 85 -0.85 -3.32 -4.57
CA ILE A 85 -0.91 -3.81 -5.95
C ILE A 85 -0.36 -5.23 -6.04
N THR A 86 0.75 -5.53 -5.36
CA THR A 86 1.34 -6.88 -5.33
C THR A 86 0.36 -7.92 -4.78
N VAL A 87 -0.31 -7.62 -3.66
CA VAL A 87 -1.35 -8.50 -3.08
C VAL A 87 -2.49 -8.71 -4.09
N GLY A 88 -3.00 -7.64 -4.69
CA GLY A 88 -4.05 -7.71 -5.71
C GLY A 88 -3.64 -8.56 -6.91
N TYR A 89 -2.39 -8.46 -7.36
CA TYR A 89 -1.85 -9.24 -8.47
C TYR A 89 -1.84 -10.72 -8.14
N ILE A 90 -1.26 -11.11 -7.00
CA ILE A 90 -1.17 -12.51 -6.59
C ILE A 90 -2.56 -13.12 -6.37
N VAL A 91 -3.51 -12.38 -5.79
CA VAL A 91 -4.90 -12.85 -5.64
C VAL A 91 -5.53 -13.12 -7.01
N ASN A 92 -5.45 -12.18 -7.95
CA ASN A 92 -6.04 -12.34 -9.27
C ASN A 92 -5.36 -13.44 -10.10
N ALA A 93 -4.03 -13.56 -10.05
CA ALA A 93 -3.29 -14.64 -10.71
C ALA A 93 -3.69 -16.02 -10.15
N THR A 94 -3.75 -16.14 -8.82
CA THR A 94 -4.10 -17.40 -8.14
C THR A 94 -5.52 -17.86 -8.48
N LYS A 95 -6.49 -16.94 -8.49
CA LYS A 95 -7.87 -17.23 -8.91
C LYS A 95 -7.96 -17.76 -10.34
N ARG A 96 -7.07 -17.30 -11.23
CA ARG A 96 -7.00 -17.72 -12.64
C ARG A 96 -6.14 -18.96 -12.86
N GLY A 97 -5.56 -19.54 -11.81
CA GLY A 97 -4.64 -20.68 -11.96
C GLY A 97 -3.28 -20.30 -12.56
N VAL A 98 -2.93 -19.01 -12.60
CA VAL A 98 -1.66 -18.53 -13.14
C VAL A 98 -0.58 -18.61 -12.06
N ARG A 99 0.49 -19.35 -12.35
CA ARG A 99 1.68 -19.42 -11.50
C ARG A 99 2.59 -18.24 -11.78
N VAL A 100 2.93 -17.51 -10.73
CA VAL A 100 3.86 -16.39 -10.75
C VAL A 100 5.21 -16.88 -10.22
N HIS A 101 6.27 -16.63 -10.98
CA HIS A 101 7.64 -16.95 -10.61
C HIS A 101 8.35 -15.75 -9.98
N ASP A 102 8.13 -14.56 -10.54
CA ASP A 102 8.69 -13.29 -10.07
C ASP A 102 7.68 -12.17 -10.27
N LEU A 103 7.61 -11.26 -9.29
CA LEU A 103 6.80 -10.05 -9.35
C LEU A 103 7.49 -8.92 -8.59
N GLU A 104 7.70 -7.80 -9.26
CA GLU A 104 8.20 -6.56 -8.69
C GLU A 104 7.29 -5.41 -9.12
N ILE A 105 6.93 -4.52 -8.19
CA ILE A 105 6.22 -3.28 -8.47
C ILE A 105 7.13 -2.11 -8.08
N ALA A 106 7.71 -1.46 -9.09
CA ALA A 106 8.46 -0.23 -8.88
C ALA A 106 7.50 0.96 -8.89
N VAL A 107 7.56 1.81 -7.85
CA VAL A 107 6.69 2.98 -7.70
C VAL A 107 7.55 4.23 -7.49
N ASP A 108 7.34 5.25 -8.31
CA ASP A 108 7.99 6.55 -8.19
C ASP A 108 6.94 7.67 -8.06
N GLY A 109 7.29 8.72 -7.32
CA GLY A 109 6.41 9.85 -7.06
C GLY A 109 7.15 11.18 -7.17
N TYR A 110 6.47 12.19 -7.70
CA TYR A 110 6.97 13.57 -7.78
C TYR A 110 6.00 14.48 -7.03
N PHE A 111 6.52 15.20 -6.04
CA PHE A 111 5.74 16.23 -5.34
C PHE A 111 5.29 17.32 -6.31
N ASP A 112 4.08 17.82 -6.11
CA ASP A 112 3.55 18.96 -6.87
C ASP A 112 4.29 20.25 -6.46
N ASN A 113 4.24 20.60 -5.17
CA ASN A 113 4.94 21.77 -4.63
C ASN A 113 5.48 21.56 -3.21
N ILE A 114 6.66 20.94 -3.10
CA ILE A 114 7.31 20.69 -1.80
C ILE A 114 7.74 21.98 -1.07
N ARG A 115 7.82 23.13 -1.77
CA ARG A 115 8.16 24.42 -1.14
C ARG A 115 7.12 24.88 -0.12
N LYS A 116 5.86 24.43 -0.26
CA LYS A 116 4.83 24.65 0.75
C LYS A 116 5.14 23.94 2.07
N TRP A 117 5.63 22.70 2.01
CA TRP A 117 6.10 21.99 3.21
C TRP A 117 7.29 22.72 3.85
N ALA A 118 8.20 23.25 3.03
CA ALA A 118 9.35 24.01 3.50
C ALA A 118 9.00 25.43 4.04
N GLY A 119 7.73 25.87 3.94
CA GLY A 119 7.29 27.19 4.36
C GLY A 119 7.78 28.35 3.47
N VAL A 120 8.28 28.06 2.27
CA VAL A 120 8.72 29.07 1.30
C VAL A 120 7.54 29.67 0.53
N GLU A 121 6.46 28.91 0.38
CA GLU A 121 5.20 29.33 -0.24
C GLU A 121 4.02 28.99 0.68
N GLU A 122 3.02 29.88 0.77
CA GLU A 122 1.85 29.69 1.64
C GLU A 122 0.77 28.80 0.99
N GLU A 123 0.69 28.81 -0.34
CA GLU A 123 -0.32 28.12 -1.15
C GLU A 123 0.26 26.92 -1.93
N GLY A 124 -0.63 26.09 -2.50
CA GLY A 124 -0.27 24.90 -3.28
C GLY A 124 -0.48 23.57 -2.54
N ASN A 125 -0.03 22.47 -3.16
CA ASN A 125 -0.14 21.11 -2.63
C ASN A 125 1.26 20.52 -2.40
N PRO A 126 1.64 20.16 -1.16
CA PRO A 126 2.94 19.55 -0.89
C PRO A 126 2.96 18.04 -1.17
N GLY A 127 1.80 17.42 -1.45
CA GLY A 127 1.70 16.01 -1.79
C GLY A 127 2.19 15.71 -3.21
N TYR A 128 2.15 14.42 -3.58
CA TYR A 128 2.50 13.99 -4.92
C TYR A 128 1.54 14.58 -5.98
N GLY A 129 2.09 15.22 -7.01
CA GLY A 129 1.36 15.64 -8.20
C GLY A 129 1.32 14.55 -9.28
N ARG A 130 2.29 13.63 -9.25
CA ARG A 130 2.32 12.46 -10.13
C ARG A 130 2.93 11.27 -9.41
N ILE A 131 2.29 10.12 -9.54
CA ILE A 131 2.83 8.82 -9.13
C ILE A 131 2.78 7.89 -10.35
N SER A 132 3.84 7.12 -10.57
CA SER A 132 3.92 6.08 -11.61
C SER A 132 4.22 4.74 -10.95
N ALA A 133 3.60 3.67 -11.44
CA ALA A 133 3.86 2.31 -11.00
C ALA A 133 4.13 1.42 -12.21
N LYS A 134 5.17 0.59 -12.13
CA LYS A 134 5.57 -0.35 -13.18
C LYS A 134 5.72 -1.75 -12.60
N ALA A 135 5.04 -2.71 -13.20
CA ALA A 135 5.20 -4.12 -12.87
C ALA A 135 6.26 -4.79 -13.75
N PHE A 136 7.12 -5.60 -13.12
CA PHE A 136 7.98 -6.56 -13.77
C PHE A 136 7.52 -7.95 -13.31
N VAL A 137 7.15 -8.81 -14.26
CA VAL A 137 6.53 -10.11 -13.93
C VAL A 137 7.05 -11.22 -14.84
N ARG A 138 7.27 -12.39 -14.25
CA ARG A 138 7.48 -13.67 -14.95
C ARG A 138 6.47 -14.68 -14.43
N ALA A 139 5.64 -15.22 -15.31
CA ALA A 139 4.52 -16.10 -14.95
C ALA A 139 4.10 -17.01 -16.11
N ASP A 140 3.37 -18.08 -15.79
CA ASP A 140 2.88 -19.08 -16.75
C ASP A 140 1.56 -18.64 -17.41
N ALA A 141 1.57 -17.48 -18.10
CA ALA A 141 0.44 -16.98 -18.88
C ALA A 141 0.90 -16.08 -20.03
N ASP A 142 0.02 -15.85 -21.01
CA ASP A 142 0.25 -14.88 -22.08
C ASP A 142 0.22 -13.42 -21.60
N GLU A 143 0.76 -12.53 -22.41
CA GLU A 143 0.87 -11.10 -22.09
C GLU A 143 -0.49 -10.44 -21.82
N GLU A 144 -1.52 -10.81 -22.59
CA GLU A 144 -2.87 -10.25 -22.43
C GLU A 144 -3.43 -10.57 -21.04
N THR A 145 -3.30 -11.83 -20.63
CA THR A 145 -3.72 -12.30 -19.30
C THR A 145 -2.96 -11.57 -18.19
N LEU A 146 -1.65 -11.40 -18.33
CA LEU A 146 -0.82 -10.71 -17.33
C LEU A 146 -1.15 -9.22 -17.22
N ARG A 147 -1.44 -8.56 -18.34
CA ARG A 147 -1.89 -7.16 -18.38
C ARG A 147 -3.25 -7.00 -17.70
N ASP A 148 -4.17 -7.92 -17.94
CA ASP A 148 -5.49 -7.87 -17.32
C ASP A 148 -5.44 -8.14 -15.81
N ILE A 149 -4.59 -9.07 -15.35
CA ILE A 149 -4.32 -9.29 -13.92
C ILE A 149 -3.76 -8.01 -13.29
N PHE A 150 -2.78 -7.36 -13.93
CA PHE A 150 -2.21 -6.11 -13.41
C PHE A 150 -3.26 -5.00 -13.33
N ARG A 151 -4.07 -4.83 -14.38
CA ARG A 151 -5.17 -3.85 -14.42
C ARG A 151 -6.12 -4.05 -13.24
N LEU A 152 -6.59 -5.28 -13.02
CA LEU A 152 -7.47 -5.61 -11.89
C LEU A 152 -6.81 -5.40 -10.53
N ALA A 153 -5.51 -5.66 -10.41
CA ALA A 153 -4.75 -5.41 -9.18
C ALA A 153 -4.69 -3.92 -8.85
N VAL A 154 -4.49 -3.06 -9.84
CA VAL A 154 -4.46 -1.60 -9.68
C VAL A 154 -5.84 -1.04 -9.38
N GLU A 155 -6.85 -1.41 -10.16
CA GLU A 155 -8.25 -0.97 -9.97
C GLU A 155 -8.82 -1.43 -8.61
N GLY A 156 -8.50 -2.66 -8.21
CA GLY A 156 -9.00 -3.25 -6.96
C GLY A 156 -8.20 -2.91 -5.71
N SER A 157 -7.06 -2.20 -5.82
CA SER A 157 -6.17 -1.89 -4.69
C SER A 157 -6.74 -0.75 -3.85
N PRO A 158 -7.17 -0.98 -2.58
CA PRO A 158 -7.71 0.08 -1.75
C PRO A 158 -6.70 1.22 -1.52
N VAL A 159 -5.42 0.91 -1.35
CA VAL A 159 -4.37 1.92 -1.15
C VAL A 159 -4.17 2.77 -2.40
N THR A 160 -4.17 2.14 -3.59
CA THR A 160 -4.07 2.88 -4.86
C THR A 160 -5.28 3.78 -5.06
N GLN A 161 -6.48 3.27 -4.80
CA GLN A 161 -7.71 4.06 -4.92
C GLN A 161 -7.73 5.23 -3.91
N THR A 162 -7.25 5.03 -2.68
CA THR A 162 -7.09 6.13 -1.71
C THR A 162 -6.10 7.18 -2.19
N VAL A 163 -4.97 6.80 -2.79
CA VAL A 163 -3.98 7.77 -3.30
C VAL A 163 -4.49 8.52 -4.54
N GLN A 164 -5.29 7.88 -5.39
CA GLN A 164 -5.81 8.48 -6.63
C GLN A 164 -6.97 9.46 -6.40
N HIS A 165 -7.65 9.39 -5.26
CA HIS A 165 -8.86 10.17 -4.99
C HIS A 165 -8.66 11.12 -3.81
N ALA A 166 -9.41 12.22 -3.82
CA ALA A 166 -9.52 13.06 -2.63
C ALA A 166 -10.36 12.33 -1.56
N ASN A 167 -9.82 12.23 -0.35
CA ASN A 167 -10.50 11.65 0.79
C ASN A 167 -10.67 12.73 1.86
N GLU A 168 -11.74 12.63 2.63
CA GLU A 168 -11.90 13.46 3.82
C GLU A 168 -10.89 13.04 4.89
N VAL A 169 -10.13 14.03 5.40
CA VAL A 169 -9.21 13.84 6.52
C VAL A 169 -9.62 14.79 7.63
N ALA A 170 -10.32 14.26 8.62
CA ALA A 170 -10.67 15.00 9.84
C ALA A 170 -9.47 14.99 10.81
N THR A 171 -9.14 16.15 11.38
CA THR A 171 -8.03 16.31 12.33
C THR A 171 -8.50 17.05 13.57
N GLU A 172 -7.94 16.68 14.71
CA GLU A 172 -8.16 17.33 16.01
C GLU A 172 -6.81 17.51 16.72
N LEU A 173 -6.71 18.52 17.57
CA LEU A 173 -5.52 18.81 18.38
C LEU A 173 -5.91 18.86 19.85
N GLU A 174 -5.26 18.02 20.66
CA GLU A 174 -5.34 18.04 22.11
C GLU A 174 -3.96 18.40 22.69
N ILE A 175 -3.93 19.38 23.61
CA ILE A 175 -2.70 19.81 24.29
C ILE A 175 -2.63 19.12 25.65
N ILE A 176 -1.59 18.32 25.86
CA ILE A 176 -1.31 17.63 27.13
C ILE A 176 -0.30 18.47 27.92
N GLY A 177 -0.60 18.72 29.20
CA GLY A 177 0.23 19.50 30.14
C GLY A 177 0.98 18.65 31.15
#